data_AF-A0AA40MJI6-F1
#
_entry.id   AF-A0AA40MJI6-F1
#
_cell.length_a   1.000
_cell.length_b   1.000
_cell.length_c   1.000
_cell.angle_alpha   90.00
_cell.angle_beta   90.00
_cell.angle_gamma   90.00
#
_symmetry.space_group_name_H-M   'P 1'
#
loop_
_entity.id
_entity.type
_entity.pdbx_description
1 polymer ?
#
loop_
_entity_poly.entity_id
_entity_poly.type
_entity_poly.pdbx_seq_one_letter_code
_entity_poly.pdbx_strand_id
1 'polypeptide(L)'
;VLLIGLTLIKEGLISMGGGYQAMSNNTFANADNLIMSCTVLGLIILLNRIRITWVKSSAILIALIAGYTLAGFMGHLDFSGLKDAPLVQVPTPMHFGLSFSWSLFIPMAFIYLVTSLEAIGDITATSKLSNQPV
;
A
#
# COMPACT_ATOMS: atom_id res chain seq x y z
N VAL A 1 -9.59 14.37 -1.75
CA VAL A 1 -9.71 12.89 -1.72
C VAL A 1 -9.72 12.28 -3.12
N LEU A 2 -10.68 12.58 -4.00
CA LEU A 2 -10.72 12.01 -5.36
C LEU A 2 -9.44 12.27 -6.18
N LEU A 3 -8.95 13.51 -6.21
CA LEU A 3 -7.71 13.84 -6.92
C LEU A 3 -6.50 13.11 -6.35
N ILE A 4 -6.39 13.00 -5.02
CA ILE A 4 -5.34 12.24 -4.33
C ILE A 4 -5.39 10.77 -4.78
N GLY A 5 -6.57 10.15 -4.77
CA GLY A 5 -6.75 8.77 -5.22
C GLY A 5 -6.36 8.57 -6.69
N LEU A 6 -6.82 9.46 -7.59
CA LEU A 6 -6.45 9.41 -9.01
C LEU A 6 -4.95 9.53 -9.24
N THR A 7 -4.25 10.40 -8.48
CA THR A 7 -2.79 10.51 -8.58
C THR A 7 -2.06 9.28 -8.08
N LEU A 8 -2.57 8.61 -7.04
CA LEU A 8 -1.96 7.40 -6.47
C LEU A 8 -2.23 6.14 -7.31
N ILE A 9 -3.34 6.10 -8.06
CA ILE A 9 -3.62 4.99 -8.99
C ILE A 9 -2.49 4.84 -10.01
N LYS A 10 -1.92 5.95 -10.49
CA LYS A 10 -0.77 5.94 -11.39
C LYS A 10 0.41 5.17 -10.78
N GLU A 11 0.74 5.45 -9.52
CA GLU A 11 1.82 4.76 -8.81
C GLU A 11 1.51 3.26 -8.62
N GLY A 12 0.24 2.92 -8.36
CA GLY A 12 -0.23 1.54 -8.33
C GLY A 12 -0.03 0.81 -9.65
N LEU A 13 -0.38 1.44 -10.78
CA LEU A 13 -0.18 0.87 -12.12
C LEU A 13 1.30 0.70 -12.48
N ILE A 14 2.15 1.65 -12.09
CA ILE A 14 3.60 1.52 -12.27
C ILE A 14 4.13 0.34 -11.47
N SER A 15 3.66 0.15 -10.24
CA SER A 15 4.00 -1.02 -9.41
C SER A 15 3.55 -2.33 -10.05
N MET A 16 2.33 -2.40 -10.60
CA MET A 16 1.84 -3.58 -11.33
C MET A 16 2.71 -3.94 -12.54
N GLY A 17 3.33 -2.95 -13.19
CA GLY A 17 4.27 -3.16 -14.29
C GLY A 17 5.69 -3.59 -13.88
N GLY A 18 5.96 -3.77 -12.58
CA GLY A 18 7.30 -4.11 -12.06
C GLY A 18 8.07 -2.93 -11.46
N GLY A 19 7.41 -1.79 -11.28
CA GLY A 19 7.98 -0.60 -10.64
C GLY A 19 8.96 0.18 -11.52
N TYR A 20 9.57 1.20 -10.91
CA TYR A 20 10.51 2.10 -11.60
C TYR A 20 11.78 1.39 -12.11
N GLN A 21 12.20 0.30 -11.46
CA GLN A 21 13.36 -0.49 -11.89
C GLN A 21 13.09 -1.22 -13.22
N ALA A 22 11.90 -1.83 -13.38
CA ALA A 22 11.53 -2.47 -14.65
C ALA A 22 11.39 -1.46 -15.80
N MET A 23 10.95 -0.24 -15.49
CA MET A 23 10.89 0.87 -16.46
C MET A 23 12.28 1.31 -16.93
N SER A 24 13.25 1.39 -16.01
CA SER A 24 14.65 1.68 -16.36
C SER A 24 15.29 0.56 -17.19
N ASN A 25 14.90 -0.68 -16.95
CA ASN A 25 15.49 -1.86 -17.60
C ASN A 25 14.73 -2.30 -18.87
N ASN A 26 13.80 -1.49 -19.38
CA ASN A 26 12.93 -1.81 -20.52
C ASN A 26 12.16 -3.14 -20.40
N THR A 27 11.92 -3.60 -19.17
CA THR A 27 11.18 -4.83 -18.83
C THR A 27 9.83 -4.52 -18.18
N PHE A 28 9.37 -3.28 -18.33
CA PHE A 28 8.09 -2.82 -17.82
C PHE A 28 6.94 -3.63 -18.43
N ALA A 29 6.01 -4.05 -17.58
CA ALA A 29 4.86 -4.87 -17.95
C ALA A 29 5.22 -6.17 -18.68
N ASN A 30 6.37 -6.78 -18.33
CA ASN A 30 6.69 -8.15 -18.74
C ASN A 30 5.60 -9.13 -18.23
N ALA A 31 5.47 -10.28 -18.92
CA ALA A 31 4.48 -11.31 -18.64
C ALA A 31 4.45 -11.73 -17.17
N ASP A 32 5.62 -11.89 -16.54
CA ASP A 32 5.72 -12.29 -15.14
C ASP A 32 5.08 -11.27 -14.18
N ASN A 33 5.39 -9.98 -14.35
CA ASN A 33 4.83 -8.90 -13.53
C ASN A 33 3.31 -8.76 -13.74
N LEU A 34 2.85 -8.90 -14.98
CA LEU A 34 1.44 -8.85 -15.32
C LEU A 34 0.68 -10.06 -14.74
N ILE A 35 1.24 -11.26 -14.82
CA ILE A 35 0.62 -12.47 -14.27
C ILE A 35 0.49 -12.33 -12.75
N MET A 36 1.54 -11.89 -12.04
CA MET A 36 1.49 -11.67 -10.60
C MET A 36 0.44 -10.62 -10.21
N SER A 37 0.50 -9.43 -10.82
CA SER A 37 -0.40 -8.33 -10.49
C SER A 37 -1.86 -8.62 -10.86
N CYS A 38 -2.12 -9.23 -12.02
CA CYS A 38 -3.46 -9.65 -12.42
C CYS A 38 -4.00 -10.76 -11.52
N THR A 39 -3.16 -11.69 -11.06
CA THR A 39 -3.59 -12.75 -10.14
C THR A 39 -4.03 -12.16 -8.80
N VAL A 40 -3.24 -11.25 -8.23
CA VAL A 40 -3.61 -10.54 -6.98
C VAL A 40 -4.90 -9.74 -7.17
N LEU A 41 -5.00 -8.95 -8.25
CA LEU A 41 -6.20 -8.16 -8.54
C LEU A 41 -7.43 -9.05 -8.75
N GLY A 42 -7.30 -10.13 -9.51
CA GLY A 42 -8.34 -11.11 -9.74
C GLY A 42 -8.82 -11.76 -8.45
N LEU A 43 -7.90 -12.15 -7.56
CA LEU A 43 -8.24 -12.67 -6.24
C LEU A 43 -8.99 -11.65 -5.39
N ILE A 44 -8.56 -10.38 -5.37
CA ILE A 44 -9.27 -9.32 -4.64
C ILE A 44 -10.71 -9.19 -5.14
N ILE A 45 -10.93 -9.20 -6.46
CA ILE A 45 -12.25 -9.08 -7.08
C ILE A 45 -13.12 -10.30 -6.74
N LEU A 46 -12.57 -11.51 -6.87
CA LEU A 46 -13.28 -12.75 -6.58
C LEU A 46 -13.68 -12.84 -5.10
N LEU A 47 -12.77 -12.52 -4.18
CA LEU A 47 -13.02 -12.53 -2.74
C LEU A 47 -14.04 -11.45 -2.34
N ASN A 48 -14.01 -10.27 -2.98
CA ASN A 48 -15.02 -9.24 -2.76
C ASN A 48 -16.42 -9.61 -3.26
N ARG A 49 -16.55 -10.57 -4.18
CA ARG A 49 -17.85 -11.07 -4.65
C ARG A 49 -18.53 -12.00 -3.64
N ILE A 50 -17.78 -12.57 -2.69
CA ILE A 50 -18.30 -13.49 -1.68
C ILE A 50 -19.22 -12.73 -0.72
N ARG A 51 -20.35 -13.36 -0.33
CA ARG A 51 -21.37 -12.72 0.53
C ARG A 51 -20.98 -12.60 2.01
N ILE A 52 -19.84 -13.16 2.40
CA ILE A 52 -19.36 -13.17 3.78
C ILE A 52 -18.58 -11.89 4.06
N THR A 53 -19.09 -11.04 4.95
CA THR A 53 -18.50 -9.72 5.28
C THR A 53 -17.04 -9.82 5.72
N TRP A 54 -16.70 -10.79 6.56
CA TRP A 54 -15.32 -11.00 7.03
C TRP A 54 -14.34 -11.27 5.88
N VAL A 55 -14.74 -12.06 4.89
CA VAL A 55 -13.91 -12.40 3.72
C VAL A 55 -13.66 -11.18 2.86
N LYS A 56 -14.65 -10.29 2.74
CA LYS A 56 -14.51 -9.02 2.01
C LYS A 56 -13.50 -8.10 2.68
N SER A 57 -13.61 -7.93 4.01
CA SER A 57 -12.70 -7.10 4.78
C SER A 57 -11.26 -7.61 4.75
N SER A 58 -11.04 -8.93 4.67
CA SER A 58 -9.71 -9.54 4.60
C SER A 58 -9.20 -9.80 3.17
N ALA A 59 -9.96 -9.45 2.13
CA ALA A 59 -9.66 -9.84 0.75
C ALA A 59 -8.27 -9.39 0.28
N ILE A 60 -7.89 -8.16 0.62
CA ILE A 60 -6.57 -7.59 0.26
C ILE A 60 -5.44 -8.40 0.91
N LEU A 61 -5.60 -8.77 2.19
CA LEU A 61 -4.58 -9.52 2.93
C LEU A 61 -4.42 -10.95 2.38
N ILE A 62 -5.53 -11.63 2.08
CA ILE A 62 -5.48 -12.98 1.50
C ILE A 62 -4.84 -12.95 0.12
N ALA A 63 -5.23 -11.99 -0.72
CA ALA A 63 -4.66 -11.85 -2.05
C ALA A 63 -3.17 -11.49 -2.02
N LEU A 64 -2.73 -10.67 -1.05
CA LEU A 64 -1.32 -10.37 -0.84
C LEU A 64 -0.51 -11.61 -0.47
N ILE A 65 -1.00 -12.44 0.46
CA ILE A 65 -0.34 -13.71 0.84
C ILE A 65 -0.23 -14.64 -0.37
N ALA A 66 -1.30 -14.78 -1.15
CA ALA A 66 -1.30 -15.60 -2.37
C ALA A 66 -0.31 -15.06 -3.41
N GLY A 67 -0.27 -13.74 -3.64
CA GLY A 67 0.67 -13.09 -4.54
C GLY A 67 2.12 -13.25 -4.11
N TYR A 68 2.40 -13.10 -2.81
CA TYR A 68 3.74 -13.31 -2.25
C TYR A 68 4.19 -14.77 -2.41
N THR A 69 3.28 -15.72 -2.18
CA THR A 69 3.55 -17.15 -2.38
C THR A 69 3.85 -17.45 -3.86
N LEU A 70 3.08 -16.86 -4.79
CA LEU A 70 3.33 -16.97 -6.23
C LEU A 70 4.70 -16.38 -6.62
N ALA A 71 5.05 -15.20 -6.10
CA ALA A 71 6.36 -14.58 -6.31
C ALA A 71 7.52 -15.48 -5.83
N GLY A 72 7.30 -16.23 -4.74
CA GLY A 72 8.22 -17.25 -4.25
C GLY A 72 8.43 -18.39 -5.25
N PHE A 73 7.34 -18.93 -5.82
CA PHE A 73 7.44 -19.98 -6.85
C PHE A 73 8.09 -19.49 -8.14
N MET A 74 7.94 -18.20 -8.47
CA MET A 74 8.56 -17.58 -9.65
C MET A 74 10.03 -17.16 -9.41
N GLY A 75 10.55 -17.30 -8.19
CA GLY A 75 11.94 -16.98 -7.86
C GLY A 75 12.24 -15.48 -7.73
N HIS A 76 11.21 -14.63 -7.57
CA HIS A 76 11.37 -13.18 -7.40
C HIS A 76 11.73 -12.76 -5.96
N LEU A 77 11.78 -13.69 -5.00
CA LEU A 77 12.10 -13.40 -3.61
C LEU A 77 13.61 -13.45 -3.37
N ASP A 78 14.18 -12.32 -2.94
CA ASP A 78 15.56 -12.24 -2.45
C ASP A 78 15.59 -12.19 -0.92
N PHE A 79 16.24 -13.18 -0.30
CA PHE A 79 16.40 -13.30 1.15
C PHE A 79 17.81 -12.92 1.62
N SER A 80 18.66 -12.39 0.74
CA SER A 80 20.03 -11.97 1.06
C SER A 80 20.09 -11.03 2.27
N GLY A 81 19.23 -10.01 2.30
CA GLY A 81 19.16 -9.00 3.37
C GLY A 81 18.60 -9.51 4.70
N LEU A 82 18.00 -10.71 4.73
CA LEU A 82 17.45 -11.27 5.98
C LEU A 82 18.55 -11.86 6.88
N LYS A 83 19.68 -12.28 6.31
CA LYS A 83 20.79 -12.90 7.07
C LYS A 83 21.47 -11.94 8.03
N ASP A 84 21.58 -10.69 7.62
CA ASP A 84 22.27 -9.64 8.39
C ASP A 84 21.28 -8.76 9.19
N ALA A 85 19.98 -9.03 9.09
CA ALA A 85 18.96 -8.25 9.76
C ALA A 85 18.90 -8.60 11.26
N PRO A 86 18.89 -7.60 12.17
CA PRO A 86 18.74 -7.85 13.59
C PRO A 86 17.33 -8.37 13.91
N LEU A 87 17.21 -9.34 14.82
CA LEU A 87 15.92 -9.87 15.28
C LEU A 87 15.03 -8.82 15.95
N VAL A 88 15.63 -7.79 16.53
CA VAL A 88 14.94 -6.64 17.13
C VAL A 88 15.57 -5.37 16.59
N GLN A 89 14.78 -4.57 15.89
CA GLN A 89 15.20 -3.26 15.41
C GLN A 89 14.66 -2.18 16.36
N VAL A 90 15.55 -1.59 17.16
CA VAL A 90 15.19 -0.45 18.00
C VAL A 90 15.18 0.80 17.11
N PRO A 91 14.09 1.59 17.08
CA PRO A 91 14.04 2.80 16.27
C PRO A 91 15.10 3.78 16.77
N THR A 92 16.03 4.17 15.90
CA THR A 92 17.05 5.17 16.24
C THR A 92 16.41 6.55 16.24
N PRO A 93 16.33 7.26 17.37
CA PRO A 93 15.82 8.61 17.41
C PRO A 93 16.61 9.50 16.45
N MET A 94 15.94 10.38 15.72
CA MET A 94 16.58 11.31 14.78
C MET A 94 17.45 10.65 13.70
N HIS A 95 17.09 9.46 13.19
CA HIS A 95 17.82 8.80 12.09
C HIS A 95 18.14 9.73 10.91
N PHE A 96 17.18 10.59 10.53
CA PHE A 96 17.30 11.55 9.42
C PHE A 96 17.78 12.95 9.86
N GLY A 97 18.08 13.15 11.14
CA GLY A 97 18.40 14.46 11.73
C GLY A 97 17.20 15.40 11.85
N LEU A 98 17.47 16.65 12.25
CA LEU A 98 16.49 17.73 12.27
C LEU A 98 16.85 18.76 11.19
N SER A 99 15.94 19.00 10.25
CA SER A 99 16.06 20.10 9.30
C SER A 99 14.69 20.73 9.04
N PHE A 100 14.66 22.04 8.80
CA PHE A 100 13.44 22.75 8.45
C PHE A 100 13.55 23.27 7.02
N SER A 101 12.58 22.89 6.18
CA SER A 101 12.51 23.35 4.81
C SER A 101 11.26 24.20 4.60
N TRP A 102 11.48 25.50 4.33
CA TRP A 102 10.41 26.42 3.99
C TRP A 102 9.63 26.01 2.75
N SER A 103 10.27 25.32 1.79
CA SER A 103 9.60 24.85 0.57
C SER A 103 8.60 23.72 0.84
N LEU A 104 8.82 22.92 1.89
CA LEU A 104 7.92 21.83 2.28
C LEU A 104 6.86 22.25 3.30
N PHE A 105 7.03 23.41 3.95
CA PHE A 105 6.12 23.89 4.99
C PHE A 105 4.68 24.03 4.48
N ILE A 106 4.49 24.72 3.35
CA ILE A 106 3.15 24.98 2.81
C ILE A 106 2.47 23.67 2.33
N PRO A 107 3.09 22.80 1.51
CA PRO A 107 2.48 21.52 1.14
C PRO A 107 2.12 20.66 2.35
N MET A 108 3.00 20.60 3.35
CA MET A 108 2.76 19.80 4.55
C MET A 108 1.58 20.33 5.37
N ALA A 109 1.43 21.65 5.50
CA ALA A 109 0.29 22.27 6.18
C ALA A 109 -1.05 21.88 5.54
N PHE A 110 -1.11 21.83 4.20
CA PHE A 110 -2.31 21.36 3.48
C PHE A 110 -2.58 19.87 3.69
N ILE A 111 -1.54 19.03 3.69
CA ILE A 111 -1.69 17.58 3.96
C ILE A 111 -2.29 17.38 5.37
N TYR A 112 -1.77 18.06 6.38
CA TYR A 112 -2.29 17.96 7.76
C TYR A 112 -3.74 18.43 7.88
N LEU A 113 -4.12 19.50 7.18
CA LEU A 113 -5.52 19.95 7.13
C LEU A 113 -6.42 18.85 6.57
N VAL A 114 -6.03 18.23 5.44
CA VAL A 114 -6.79 17.14 4.81
C VAL A 114 -6.90 15.93 5.74
N THR A 115 -5.81 15.51 6.38
CA THR A 115 -5.82 14.41 7.36
C THR A 115 -6.73 14.70 8.54
N SER A 116 -6.80 15.96 8.99
CA SER A 116 -7.71 16.34 10.09
C SER A 116 -9.17 16.22 9.68
N LEU A 117 -9.51 16.59 8.44
CA LEU A 117 -10.87 16.42 7.89
C LEU A 117 -11.23 14.94 7.68
N GLU A 118 -10.27 14.12 7.25
CA GLU A 118 -10.42 12.66 7.13
C GLU A 118 -10.71 12.02 8.48
N ALA A 119 -9.93 12.36 9.52
CA ALA A 119 -10.13 11.86 10.88
C ALA A 119 -11.51 12.19 11.45
N ILE A 120 -12.03 13.41 11.21
CA ILE A 120 -13.40 13.78 11.63
C ILE A 120 -14.44 12.90 10.92
N GLY A 121 -14.25 12.65 9.62
CA GLY A 121 -15.12 11.77 8.83
C GLY A 121 -15.13 10.33 9.35
N ASP A 122 -13.95 9.78 9.63
CA ASP A 122 -13.77 8.41 10.12
C ASP A 122 -14.37 8.21 11.53
N ILE A 123 -14.16 9.16 12.44
CA ILE A 123 -14.77 9.15 13.77
C ILE A 123 -16.30 9.21 13.66
N THR A 124 -16.82 10.10 12.81
CA THR A 124 -18.27 10.22 12.59
C THR A 124 -18.86 8.93 12.00
N ALA A 125 -18.19 8.30 11.04
CA ALA A 125 -18.63 7.04 10.45
C ALA A 125 -18.59 5.89 11.48
N THR A 126 -17.53 5.84 12.28
CA THR A 126 -17.37 4.85 13.35
C THR A 126 -18.43 5.02 14.42
N SER A 127 -18.69 6.25 14.87
CA SER A 127 -19.77 6.59 15.82
C SER A 127 -21.14 6.12 15.34
N LYS A 128 -21.46 6.34 14.05
CA LYS A 128 -22.70 5.87 13.43
C LYS A 128 -22.78 4.35 13.38
N LEU A 129 -21.67 3.67 13.13
CA LEU A 129 -21.62 2.20 13.10
C LEU A 129 -21.73 1.62 14.52
N SER A 130 -21.11 2.25 15.51
CA SER A 130 -21.06 1.79 16.90
C SER A 130 -22.25 2.27 17.76
N ASN A 131 -23.13 3.12 17.23
CA ASN A 131 -24.21 3.80 17.96
C ASN A 131 -23.70 4.55 19.21
N GLN A 132 -22.52 5.16 19.12
CA GLN A 132 -21.92 5.96 20.20
C GLN A 132 -21.95 7.45 19.81
N PRO A 133 -21.98 8.38 20.77
CA PRO A 133 -21.87 9.81 20.46
C PRO A 133 -20.51 10.14 19.80
N VAL A 134 -20.52 11.18 18.95
CA VAL A 134 -19.30 11.76 18.34
C VAL A 134 -18.52 12.61 19.32
#